data_AF-A0A0S8JLW9-F1
#
_entry.id   AF-A0A0S8JLW9-F1
#
_cell.length_a   1.000
_cell.length_b   1.000
_cell.length_c   1.000
_cell.angle_alpha   90.00
_cell.angle_beta   90.00
_cell.angle_gamma   90.00
#
_symmetry.space_group_name_H-M   'P 1'
#
loop_
_entity.id
_entity.type
_entity.pdbx_description
1 polymer ?
#
loop_
_entity_poly.entity_id
_entity_poly.type
_entity_poly.pdbx_seq_one_letter_code
_entity_poly.pdbx_strand_id
1 'polypeptide(L)'
;MWVNRDSVNNVTAGIMDEGFAATFKTLWDEDALYVLVQINDSIAFWNFNADGTIKQDHSDYVDIFIDIDRAFPYTDNSENGSWWNTYDMNDYQLKFLRDSNWTEVGGQVPGRATDPFVEFAVAEVKANDITTGWVLEVMIPWDSLGVFMAMNDSIVGLDITVGDADEAGADSTRKGRYAWNNPADNSWEDPTTWGRLALFNEGLPVETSFFEDFNAPVDMDFWWPNKKKAEGADTTVFRVYQEDDALHILMEQDHFADGQMYTFTDKLLDLSDNPYASMKIKVDSGLFRAWDLAPLDYIPFQLGPFSIDGVREHAIQHQLKPDGQWKRIYFDWSKPYAGGGNFEFIQKFLLESVTWPSGDSAYFWIDDFRVGEGVNLATDLNSAFAYVKPVIDGEPAGDRRGFGPQCYRRRDGRGLCSHL
;
A
#
# COMPACT_ATOMS: atom_id res chain seq x y z
N MET A 1 3.42 -5.43 -10.15
CA MET A 1 3.31 -6.28 -11.38
C MET A 1 2.39 -5.53 -12.34
N TRP A 2 2.81 -5.15 -13.55
CA TRP A 2 1.98 -4.33 -14.45
C TRP A 2 0.74 -5.09 -14.96
N VAL A 3 -0.46 -4.70 -14.53
CA VAL A 3 -1.68 -5.52 -14.63
C VAL A 3 -2.45 -5.32 -15.94
N ASN A 4 -2.50 -4.09 -16.49
CA ASN A 4 -3.28 -3.79 -17.71
C ASN A 4 -2.38 -3.25 -18.84
N ARG A 5 -2.67 -3.66 -20.10
CA ARG A 5 -1.97 -3.19 -21.31
C ARG A 5 -2.99 -2.56 -22.25
N ASP A 6 -2.92 -1.24 -22.38
CA ASP A 6 -3.77 -0.48 -23.29
C ASP A 6 -3.01 -0.08 -24.56
N SER A 7 -3.77 0.19 -25.63
CA SER A 7 -3.22 0.59 -26.93
C SER A 7 -3.31 2.10 -27.12
N VAL A 8 -2.27 2.69 -27.71
CA VAL A 8 -2.23 4.09 -28.16
C VAL A 8 -2.38 4.07 -29.68
N ASN A 9 -3.59 4.27 -30.19
CA ASN A 9 -3.90 4.00 -31.60
C ASN A 9 -4.94 4.95 -32.23
N ASN A 10 -5.42 5.97 -31.52
CA ASN A 10 -6.25 7.00 -32.14
C ASN A 10 -5.37 7.87 -33.03
N VAL A 11 -5.60 7.83 -34.35
CA VAL A 11 -4.91 8.70 -35.31
C VAL A 11 -5.37 10.13 -35.06
N THR A 12 -4.47 10.98 -34.56
CA THR A 12 -4.77 12.39 -34.28
C THR A 12 -4.22 13.32 -35.35
N ALA A 13 -3.07 12.98 -35.95
CA ALA A 13 -2.49 13.71 -37.06
C ALA A 13 -1.64 12.83 -37.97
N GLY A 14 -1.52 13.23 -39.24
CA GLY A 14 -0.61 12.62 -40.21
C GLY A 14 -0.91 11.17 -40.56
N ILE A 15 0.11 10.44 -40.98
CA ILE A 15 0.08 9.02 -41.37
C ILE A 15 1.22 8.33 -40.65
N MET A 16 0.90 7.32 -39.83
CA MET A 16 1.91 6.49 -39.17
C MET A 16 2.48 5.44 -40.11
N ASP A 17 3.72 5.04 -39.86
CA ASP A 17 4.37 3.98 -40.62
C ASP A 17 3.68 2.62 -40.50
N GLU A 18 3.82 1.81 -41.56
CA GLU A 18 3.32 0.44 -41.58
C GLU A 18 4.06 -0.38 -40.52
N GLY A 19 3.34 -0.77 -39.47
CA GLY A 19 3.92 -1.52 -38.34
C GLY A 19 4.21 -0.67 -37.11
N PHE A 20 4.06 0.66 -37.18
CA PHE A 20 4.12 1.47 -35.98
C PHE A 20 3.00 1.06 -35.01
N ALA A 21 3.35 0.75 -33.77
CA ALA A 21 2.37 0.42 -32.74
C ALA A 21 2.86 0.87 -31.37
N ALA A 22 1.95 1.41 -30.56
CA ALA A 22 2.28 1.80 -29.20
C ALA A 22 1.27 1.22 -28.21
N THR A 23 1.79 0.79 -27.07
CA THR A 23 0.99 0.31 -25.93
C THR A 23 1.56 0.85 -24.64
N PHE A 24 0.74 1.00 -23.62
CA PHE A 24 1.21 1.44 -22.32
C PHE A 24 0.63 0.60 -21.18
N LYS A 25 1.23 0.75 -20.01
CA LYS A 25 0.78 0.21 -18.74
C LYS A 25 0.96 1.27 -17.65
N THR A 26 0.13 1.20 -16.62
CA THR A 26 0.25 2.05 -15.44
C THR A 26 0.32 1.20 -14.16
N LEU A 27 0.98 1.75 -13.15
CA LEU A 27 0.96 1.31 -11.75
C LEU A 27 0.93 2.56 -10.87
N TRP A 28 0.50 2.44 -9.63
CA TRP A 28 0.56 3.53 -8.68
C TRP A 28 0.82 3.01 -7.27
N ASP A 29 1.32 3.89 -6.42
CA ASP A 29 1.38 3.74 -4.97
C ASP A 29 1.09 5.10 -4.30
N GLU A 30 1.29 5.18 -2.98
CA GLU A 30 1.07 6.40 -2.20
C GLU A 30 1.97 7.58 -2.61
N ASP A 31 3.08 7.32 -3.32
CA ASP A 31 4.10 8.32 -3.65
C ASP A 31 4.07 8.75 -5.12
N ALA A 32 3.77 7.84 -6.06
CA ALA A 32 3.86 8.12 -7.49
C ALA A 32 2.89 7.36 -8.41
N LEU A 33 2.70 7.92 -9.61
CA LEU A 33 2.23 7.20 -10.78
C LEU A 33 3.44 6.66 -11.56
N TYR A 34 3.38 5.40 -11.95
CA TYR A 34 4.35 4.79 -12.85
C TYR A 34 3.70 4.53 -14.20
N VAL A 35 4.38 4.93 -15.28
CA VAL A 35 3.91 4.76 -16.65
C VAL A 35 5.00 4.05 -17.46
N LEU A 36 4.64 2.94 -18.10
CA LEU A 36 5.50 2.23 -19.03
C LEU A 36 4.89 2.26 -20.42
N VAL A 37 5.58 2.87 -21.38
CA VAL A 37 5.17 2.97 -22.79
C VAL A 37 6.10 2.12 -23.64
N GLN A 38 5.53 1.24 -24.47
CA GLN A 38 6.26 0.39 -25.40
C GLN A 38 5.86 0.76 -26.82
N ILE A 39 6.85 1.09 -27.64
CA ILE A 39 6.68 1.51 -29.03
C ILE A 39 7.39 0.51 -29.93
N ASN A 40 6.67 0.01 -30.92
CA ASN A 40 7.20 -0.70 -32.08
C ASN A 40 7.36 0.32 -33.18
N ASP A 41 8.61 0.55 -33.58
CA ASP A 41 9.00 1.51 -34.59
C ASP A 41 10.34 1.07 -35.17
N SER A 42 10.37 0.91 -36.48
CA SER A 42 11.53 0.39 -37.20
C SER A 42 12.48 1.46 -37.71
N ILE A 43 12.06 2.74 -37.71
CA ILE A 43 12.85 3.86 -38.21
C ILE A 43 12.94 4.91 -37.12
N ALA A 44 13.80 4.62 -36.15
CA ALA A 44 13.98 5.57 -35.08
C ALA A 44 14.73 6.83 -35.52
N PHE A 45 14.20 7.99 -35.12
CA PHE A 45 14.72 9.28 -35.48
C PHE A 45 14.76 10.29 -34.32
N TRP A 46 15.91 10.96 -34.24
CA TRP A 46 16.07 12.14 -33.39
C TRP A 46 16.80 13.24 -34.16
N ASN A 47 16.16 14.40 -34.31
CA ASN A 47 16.80 15.58 -34.89
C ASN A 47 17.66 16.32 -33.85
N PHE A 48 18.95 15.96 -33.80
CA PHE A 48 19.93 16.61 -32.92
C PHE A 48 20.20 18.10 -33.23
N ASN A 49 19.77 18.61 -34.38
CA ASN A 49 19.93 20.02 -34.78
C ASN A 49 18.69 20.88 -34.50
N ALA A 50 17.58 20.29 -34.05
CA ALA A 50 16.40 21.06 -33.70
C ALA A 50 16.65 21.87 -32.42
N ASP A 51 16.32 23.16 -32.44
CA ASP A 51 16.47 24.07 -31.31
C ASP A 51 15.15 24.25 -30.54
N GLY A 52 15.29 24.44 -29.22
CA GLY A 52 14.19 24.87 -28.34
C GLY A 52 12.89 24.05 -28.45
N THR A 53 11.78 24.76 -28.62
CA THR A 53 10.38 24.32 -28.44
C THR A 53 9.84 23.39 -29.53
N ILE A 54 10.56 23.22 -30.65
CA ILE A 54 10.13 22.34 -31.77
C ILE A 54 10.88 21.01 -31.81
N LYS A 55 11.81 20.79 -30.86
CA LYS A 55 12.65 19.58 -30.83
C LYS A 55 11.84 18.29 -30.76
N GLN A 56 10.70 18.34 -30.05
CA GLN A 56 9.73 17.25 -29.98
C GLN A 56 9.13 16.92 -31.35
N ASP A 57 8.56 17.90 -32.05
CA ASP A 57 7.89 17.69 -33.33
C ASP A 57 8.84 17.22 -34.44
N HIS A 58 10.14 17.28 -34.17
CA HIS A 58 11.21 16.87 -35.08
C HIS A 58 11.88 15.55 -34.68
N SER A 59 11.29 14.77 -33.79
CA SER A 59 11.87 13.52 -33.29
C SER A 59 10.77 12.51 -32.95
N ASP A 60 11.13 11.26 -32.69
CA ASP A 60 10.24 10.33 -32.00
C ASP A 60 10.06 10.75 -30.55
N TYR A 61 8.82 10.78 -30.10
CA TYR A 61 8.50 11.26 -28.77
C TYR A 61 7.31 10.54 -28.14
N VAL A 62 7.24 10.72 -26.82
CA VAL A 62 6.06 10.43 -26.01
C VAL A 62 5.69 11.71 -25.26
N ASP A 63 4.40 12.06 -25.27
CA ASP A 63 3.80 12.97 -24.31
C ASP A 63 2.90 12.21 -23.36
N ILE A 64 3.01 12.55 -22.08
CA ILE A 64 2.08 12.13 -21.03
C ILE A 64 1.37 13.40 -20.54
N PHE A 65 0.06 13.42 -20.68
CA PHE A 65 -0.82 14.46 -20.16
C PHE A 65 -1.48 13.97 -18.89
N ILE A 66 -1.45 14.77 -17.81
CA ILE A 66 -2.00 14.37 -16.51
C ILE A 66 -2.72 15.53 -15.84
N ASP A 67 -3.90 15.22 -15.28
CA ASP A 67 -4.80 16.10 -14.54
C ASP A 67 -5.18 15.35 -13.24
N ILE A 68 -4.81 15.86 -12.07
CA ILE A 68 -4.95 15.08 -10.82
C ILE A 68 -6.31 15.25 -10.14
N ASP A 69 -7.07 16.31 -10.43
CA ASP A 69 -8.39 16.52 -9.84
C ASP A 69 -9.55 16.38 -10.83
N ARG A 70 -9.22 16.27 -12.12
CA ARG A 70 -10.13 16.15 -13.24
C ARG A 70 -11.10 17.33 -13.36
N ALA A 71 -10.69 18.49 -12.88
CA ALA A 71 -11.48 19.69 -12.90
C ALA A 71 -11.28 20.41 -14.23
N PHE A 72 -12.39 20.87 -14.81
CA PHE A 72 -12.37 21.68 -16.03
C PHE A 72 -12.98 23.05 -15.73
N PRO A 73 -12.35 23.85 -14.85
CA PRO A 73 -12.88 25.17 -14.49
C PRO A 73 -12.83 26.14 -15.68
N TYR A 74 -12.04 25.83 -16.70
CA TYR A 74 -11.82 26.64 -17.88
C TYR A 74 -12.31 25.90 -19.13
N THR A 75 -13.25 26.52 -19.84
CA THR A 75 -13.81 26.02 -21.10
C THR A 75 -13.31 26.80 -22.32
N ASP A 76 -12.72 27.97 -22.09
CA ASP A 76 -12.03 28.79 -23.09
C ASP A 76 -10.63 29.18 -22.61
N ASN A 77 -9.63 29.20 -23.52
CA ASN A 77 -8.24 29.52 -23.17
C ASN A 77 -8.10 30.84 -22.39
N SER A 78 -8.91 31.86 -22.70
CA SER A 78 -8.83 33.14 -21.99
C SER A 78 -9.21 33.09 -20.52
N GLU A 79 -9.93 32.06 -20.06
CA GLU A 79 -10.46 31.99 -18.69
C GLU A 79 -9.37 31.64 -17.66
N ASN A 80 -8.33 30.90 -18.07
CA ASN A 80 -7.20 30.54 -17.22
C ASN A 80 -6.04 31.55 -17.29
N GLY A 81 -6.20 32.63 -18.07
CA GLY A 81 -5.17 33.64 -18.32
C GLY A 81 -4.12 33.26 -19.38
N SER A 82 -4.24 32.07 -19.99
CA SER A 82 -3.48 31.60 -21.15
C SER A 82 -4.13 32.07 -22.44
N TRP A 83 -3.37 32.09 -23.52
CA TRP A 83 -3.89 32.41 -24.86
C TRP A 83 -3.96 31.16 -25.75
N TRP A 84 -3.50 30.01 -25.23
CA TRP A 84 -3.19 28.83 -26.02
C TRP A 84 -3.61 27.49 -25.39
N ASN A 85 -4.13 27.46 -24.17
CA ASN A 85 -4.67 26.23 -23.54
C ASN A 85 -5.73 26.53 -22.48
N THR A 86 -6.52 25.51 -22.08
CA THR A 86 -7.51 25.53 -21.00
C THR A 86 -7.00 24.90 -19.69
N TYR A 87 -5.68 24.69 -19.57
CA TYR A 87 -5.07 24.03 -18.41
C TYR A 87 -5.32 24.78 -17.10
N ASP A 88 -5.49 24.05 -16.01
CA ASP A 88 -5.46 24.59 -14.66
C ASP A 88 -4.10 24.35 -13.95
N MET A 89 -4.06 24.59 -12.64
CA MET A 89 -2.82 24.57 -11.86
C MET A 89 -2.22 23.17 -11.71
N ASN A 90 -3.00 22.12 -11.96
CA ASN A 90 -2.62 20.74 -11.72
C ASN A 90 -2.58 19.89 -13.00
N ASP A 91 -2.78 20.55 -14.15
CA ASP A 91 -2.61 19.99 -15.49
C ASP A 91 -1.17 20.11 -15.99
N TYR A 92 -0.62 18.99 -16.45
CA TYR A 92 0.75 18.93 -16.96
C TYR A 92 0.86 18.18 -18.28
N GLN A 93 1.76 18.66 -19.14
CA GLN A 93 2.27 17.92 -20.29
C GLN A 93 3.72 17.54 -20.02
N LEU A 94 4.02 16.25 -19.98
CA LEU A 94 5.36 15.72 -19.75
C LEU A 94 5.89 15.16 -21.07
N LYS A 95 6.93 15.80 -21.61
CA LYS A 95 7.48 15.47 -22.93
C LYS A 95 8.74 14.65 -22.79
N PHE A 96 8.87 13.59 -23.60
CA PHE A 96 10.02 12.69 -23.61
C PHE A 96 10.47 12.38 -25.04
N LEU A 97 11.78 12.25 -25.24
CA LEU A 97 12.37 11.85 -26.52
C LEU A 97 13.03 10.48 -26.39
N ARG A 98 12.98 9.68 -27.46
CA ARG A 98 13.59 8.34 -27.51
C ARG A 98 15.07 8.32 -27.10
N ASP A 99 15.90 9.13 -27.75
CA ASP A 99 17.37 9.00 -27.67
C ASP A 99 18.04 10.05 -26.78
N SER A 100 17.33 10.56 -25.78
CA SER A 100 17.92 11.55 -24.88
C SER A 100 17.30 11.53 -23.50
N ASN A 101 18.09 11.90 -22.50
CA ASN A 101 17.60 12.28 -21.16
C ASN A 101 16.95 13.68 -21.19
N TRP A 102 16.40 14.08 -22.33
CA TRP A 102 15.68 15.33 -22.46
C TRP A 102 14.24 15.11 -22.05
N THR A 103 13.75 16.02 -21.23
CA THR A 103 12.36 16.11 -20.87
C THR A 103 12.00 17.59 -20.72
N GLU A 104 10.74 17.92 -21.00
CA GLU A 104 10.18 19.25 -20.81
C GLU A 104 8.81 19.10 -20.15
N VAL A 105 8.50 20.02 -19.25
CA VAL A 105 7.22 20.09 -18.54
C VAL A 105 6.42 21.29 -19.07
N GLY A 106 5.43 21.03 -19.93
CA GLY A 106 4.42 21.99 -20.37
C GLY A 106 3.27 22.15 -19.38
N GLY A 107 2.46 23.20 -19.54
CA GLY A 107 1.23 23.43 -18.74
C GLY A 107 0.76 24.90 -18.71
N GLN A 108 -0.12 25.24 -17.75
CA GLN A 108 -0.72 26.58 -17.59
C GLN A 108 0.32 27.71 -17.40
N VAL A 109 1.52 27.42 -16.90
CA VAL A 109 2.55 28.43 -16.62
C VAL A 109 3.73 28.33 -17.58
N PRO A 110 3.82 29.20 -18.61
CA PRO A 110 5.02 29.31 -19.44
C PRO A 110 6.25 29.59 -18.58
N GLY A 111 7.24 28.69 -18.60
CA GLY A 111 8.51 28.86 -17.87
C GLY A 111 8.60 28.19 -16.49
N ARG A 112 7.61 27.37 -16.07
CA ARG A 112 7.80 26.41 -14.97
C ARG A 112 8.68 25.21 -15.38
N ALA A 113 8.87 24.98 -16.68
CA ALA A 113 9.86 24.05 -17.23
C ALA A 113 11.28 24.61 -17.13
N THR A 114 11.99 24.25 -16.06
CA THR A 114 13.46 24.13 -16.18
C THR A 114 14.03 22.96 -15.39
N ASP A 115 13.34 22.48 -14.34
CA ASP A 115 13.70 21.25 -13.64
C ASP A 115 12.58 20.21 -13.76
N PRO A 116 12.78 19.12 -14.51
CA PRO A 116 11.84 18.01 -14.51
C PRO A 116 11.82 17.37 -13.12
N PHE A 117 10.62 17.19 -12.57
CA PHE A 117 10.39 16.51 -11.29
C PHE A 117 10.16 15.00 -11.44
N VAL A 118 10.19 14.50 -12.68
CA VAL A 118 9.97 13.11 -13.03
C VAL A 118 11.29 12.36 -13.11
N GLU A 119 11.29 11.10 -12.72
CA GLU A 119 12.38 10.17 -13.00
C GLU A 119 11.97 9.30 -14.19
N PHE A 120 12.88 9.11 -15.17
CA PHE A 120 12.56 8.28 -16.33
C PHE A 120 13.78 7.59 -16.90
N ALA A 121 13.52 6.52 -17.64
CA ALA A 121 14.52 5.80 -18.42
C ALA A 121 13.95 5.44 -19.80
N VAL A 122 14.82 5.47 -20.81
CA VAL A 122 14.50 5.00 -22.15
C VAL A 122 15.45 3.89 -22.57
N ALA A 123 14.91 2.83 -23.18
CA ALA A 123 15.67 1.69 -23.65
C ALA A 123 15.22 1.24 -25.04
N GLU A 124 16.18 0.95 -25.93
CA GLU A 124 15.88 0.37 -27.24
C GLU A 124 15.42 -1.09 -27.12
N VAL A 125 14.44 -1.47 -27.94
CA VAL A 125 14.07 -2.87 -28.15
C VAL A 125 14.78 -3.36 -29.41
N LYS A 126 15.54 -4.45 -29.29
CA LYS A 126 16.34 -5.02 -30.39
C LYS A 126 15.92 -6.44 -30.74
N ALA A 127 15.86 -6.74 -32.03
CA ALA A 127 15.82 -8.09 -32.57
C ALA A 127 17.01 -8.29 -33.51
N ASN A 128 17.91 -9.21 -33.17
CA ASN A 128 19.14 -9.49 -33.95
C ASN A 128 19.98 -8.23 -34.23
N ASP A 129 20.26 -7.42 -33.21
CA ASP A 129 20.99 -6.14 -33.29
C ASP A 129 20.33 -5.03 -34.12
N ILE A 130 19.10 -5.25 -34.59
CA ILE A 130 18.29 -4.24 -35.27
C ILE A 130 17.29 -3.67 -34.27
N THR A 131 17.24 -2.35 -34.15
CA THR A 131 16.20 -1.66 -33.39
C THR A 131 14.85 -1.93 -34.03
N THR A 132 13.92 -2.46 -33.23
CA THR A 132 12.53 -2.67 -33.63
C THR A 132 11.57 -1.78 -32.85
N GLY A 133 12.09 -0.94 -31.95
CA GLY A 133 11.28 -0.06 -31.12
C GLY A 133 12.02 0.42 -29.90
N TRP A 134 11.28 0.90 -28.91
CA TRP A 134 11.81 1.41 -27.66
C TRP A 134 10.77 1.38 -26.53
N VAL A 135 11.26 1.49 -25.31
CA VAL A 135 10.46 1.52 -24.09
C VAL A 135 10.82 2.77 -23.31
N LEU A 136 9.81 3.50 -22.85
CA LEU A 136 9.91 4.56 -21.87
C LEU A 136 9.30 4.05 -20.55
N GLU A 137 10.01 4.24 -19.44
CA GLU A 137 9.50 4.07 -18.09
C GLU A 137 9.61 5.39 -17.34
N VAL A 138 8.52 5.85 -16.72
CA VAL A 138 8.42 7.13 -16.02
C VAL A 138 7.83 6.92 -14.64
N MET A 139 8.43 7.55 -13.63
CA MET A 139 7.88 7.76 -12.30
C MET A 139 7.48 9.24 -12.17
N ILE A 140 6.21 9.49 -11.84
CA ILE A 140 5.62 10.82 -11.69
C ILE A 140 5.18 10.97 -10.22
N PRO A 141 5.96 11.68 -9.38
CA PRO A 141 5.61 11.89 -7.97
C PRO A 141 4.33 12.73 -7.81
N TRP A 142 3.39 12.27 -6.99
CA TRP A 142 2.11 12.97 -6.75
C TRP A 142 2.32 14.37 -6.16
N ASP A 143 3.25 14.49 -5.21
CA ASP A 143 3.60 15.74 -4.52
C ASP A 143 4.11 16.83 -5.47
N SER A 144 4.56 16.46 -6.67
CA SER A 144 5.02 17.41 -7.68
C SER A 144 3.89 17.98 -8.54
N LEU A 145 2.74 17.30 -8.60
CA LEU A 145 1.59 17.69 -9.41
C LEU A 145 0.67 18.65 -8.64
N GLY A 146 0.57 18.52 -7.32
CA GLY A 146 -0.26 19.37 -6.48
C GLY A 146 -0.66 18.68 -5.19
N VAL A 147 -1.72 19.19 -4.54
CA VAL A 147 -2.28 18.53 -3.35
C VAL A 147 -3.24 17.44 -3.83
N PHE A 148 -2.75 16.21 -3.88
CA PHE A 148 -3.51 15.02 -4.23
C PHE A 148 -3.15 13.89 -3.28
N MET A 149 -4.16 13.19 -2.77
CA MET A 149 -3.96 12.02 -1.93
C MET A 149 -4.39 10.81 -2.74
N ALA A 150 -3.42 10.09 -3.29
CA ALA A 150 -3.69 8.88 -4.06
C ALA A 150 -4.32 7.81 -3.16
N MET A 151 -5.48 7.32 -3.56
CA MET A 151 -6.23 6.27 -2.86
C MET A 151 -6.86 5.33 -3.88
N ASN A 152 -7.28 4.15 -3.40
CA ASN A 152 -8.12 3.27 -4.22
C ASN A 152 -9.32 4.03 -4.78
N ASP A 153 -9.70 3.73 -6.02
CA ASP A 153 -10.81 4.37 -6.75
C ASP A 153 -10.62 5.86 -7.05
N SER A 154 -9.46 6.46 -6.72
CA SER A 154 -9.14 7.82 -7.16
C SER A 154 -9.13 7.89 -8.68
N ILE A 155 -9.55 9.01 -9.26
CA ILE A 155 -9.64 9.15 -10.71
C ILE A 155 -8.83 10.36 -11.12
N VAL A 156 -7.84 10.13 -11.99
CA VAL A 156 -7.03 11.18 -12.62
C VAL A 156 -7.34 11.23 -14.12
N GLY A 157 -7.21 12.41 -14.72
CA GLY A 157 -7.15 12.58 -16.17
C GLY A 157 -5.80 12.09 -16.69
N LEU A 158 -5.81 11.30 -17.77
CA LEU A 158 -4.60 10.84 -18.42
C LEU A 158 -4.80 10.84 -19.94
N ASP A 159 -3.80 11.31 -20.69
CA ASP A 159 -3.67 10.95 -22.09
C ASP A 159 -2.21 10.67 -22.42
N ILE A 160 -1.98 9.78 -23.38
CA ILE A 160 -0.64 9.48 -23.87
C ILE A 160 -0.65 9.67 -25.36
N THR A 161 0.25 10.51 -25.86
CA THR A 161 0.46 10.66 -27.30
C THR A 161 1.86 10.23 -27.68
N VAL A 162 1.96 9.60 -28.84
CA VAL A 162 3.22 9.16 -29.42
C VAL A 162 3.33 9.75 -30.81
N GLY A 163 4.50 10.29 -31.13
CA GLY A 163 4.79 10.81 -32.46
C GLY A 163 5.86 9.99 -33.16
N ASP A 164 5.70 9.90 -34.47
CA ASP A 164 6.58 9.22 -35.41
C ASP A 164 7.26 10.25 -36.31
N ALA A 165 8.59 10.20 -36.37
CA ALA A 165 9.40 10.99 -37.28
C ALA A 165 10.50 10.11 -37.88
N ASP A 166 10.89 10.38 -39.13
CA ASP A 166 11.86 9.53 -39.85
C ASP A 166 13.06 10.29 -40.41
N GLU A 167 12.92 11.61 -40.57
CA GLU A 167 13.92 12.42 -41.27
C GLU A 167 13.95 13.89 -40.82
N ALA A 168 15.10 14.52 -41.03
CA ALA A 168 15.30 15.93 -40.71
C ALA A 168 14.71 16.82 -41.81
N GLY A 169 13.96 17.85 -41.43
CA GLY A 169 13.33 18.80 -42.35
C GLY A 169 12.99 20.13 -41.67
N ALA A 170 12.63 21.12 -42.48
CA ALA A 170 12.59 22.53 -42.08
C ALA A 170 11.19 23.06 -41.67
N ASP A 171 10.12 22.28 -41.86
CA ASP A 171 8.75 22.59 -41.42
C ASP A 171 7.96 21.27 -41.25
N SER A 172 7.41 21.02 -40.05
CA SER A 172 6.56 19.89 -39.65
C SER A 172 7.02 18.49 -40.11
N THR A 173 8.14 18.02 -39.57
CA THR A 173 8.78 16.72 -39.88
C THR A 173 8.15 15.49 -39.20
N ARG A 174 7.04 15.67 -38.49
CA ARG A 174 6.29 14.57 -37.88
C ARG A 174 5.45 13.87 -38.96
N LYS A 175 5.67 12.56 -39.15
CA LYS A 175 4.89 11.74 -40.09
C LYS A 175 3.47 11.54 -39.60
N GLY A 176 3.32 11.18 -38.33
CA GLY A 176 2.03 10.96 -37.70
C GLY A 176 2.05 11.03 -36.19
N ARG A 177 0.86 10.96 -35.60
CA ARG A 177 0.64 10.90 -34.16
C ARG A 177 -0.47 9.92 -33.83
N TYR A 178 -0.24 9.11 -32.79
CA TYR A 178 -1.28 8.40 -32.08
C TYR A 178 -1.53 9.00 -30.69
N ALA A 179 -2.77 8.90 -30.23
CA ALA A 179 -3.18 9.17 -28.85
C ALA A 179 -3.91 7.97 -28.26
N TRP A 180 -4.00 7.92 -26.92
CA TRP A 180 -4.76 6.89 -26.23
C TRP A 180 -6.25 7.22 -26.24
N ASN A 181 -6.62 8.38 -25.70
CA ASN A 181 -8.02 8.75 -25.52
C ASN A 181 -8.46 9.84 -26.49
N ASN A 182 -7.65 10.89 -26.68
CA ASN A 182 -8.05 12.02 -27.49
C ASN A 182 -8.10 11.66 -29.00
N PRO A 183 -9.25 11.78 -29.68
CA PRO A 183 -9.34 11.52 -31.12
C PRO A 183 -8.86 12.71 -31.98
N ALA A 184 -8.56 13.87 -31.37
CA ALA A 184 -8.09 15.08 -32.04
C ALA A 184 -6.63 15.41 -31.67
N ASP A 185 -5.96 16.24 -32.47
CA ASP A 185 -4.58 16.68 -32.23
C ASP A 185 -4.51 17.90 -31.28
N ASN A 186 -5.14 17.79 -30.10
CA ASN A 186 -5.30 18.93 -29.19
C ASN A 186 -5.14 18.61 -27.69
N SER A 187 -4.55 17.46 -27.32
CA SER A 187 -4.28 17.14 -25.89
C SER A 187 -3.36 18.19 -25.23
N TRP A 188 -2.53 18.87 -26.03
CA TRP A 188 -1.65 19.95 -25.60
C TRP A 188 -2.37 21.25 -25.21
N GLU A 189 -3.64 21.40 -25.56
CA GLU A 189 -4.44 22.59 -25.20
C GLU A 189 -5.70 22.29 -24.39
N ASP A 190 -6.27 21.08 -24.48
CA ASP A 190 -7.60 20.79 -23.93
C ASP A 190 -7.65 19.50 -23.05
N PRO A 191 -7.56 19.64 -21.71
CA PRO A 191 -7.68 18.54 -20.75
C PRO A 191 -9.02 17.80 -20.77
N THR A 192 -10.10 18.41 -21.29
CA THR A 192 -11.43 17.77 -21.33
C THR A 192 -11.49 16.55 -22.23
N THR A 193 -10.50 16.42 -23.12
CA THR A 193 -10.33 15.31 -24.07
C THR A 193 -9.55 14.14 -23.49
N TRP A 194 -8.96 14.27 -22.31
CA TRP A 194 -8.13 13.24 -21.70
C TRP A 194 -8.99 12.10 -21.15
N GLY A 195 -8.40 10.91 -21.13
CA GLY A 195 -9.04 9.69 -20.61
C GLY A 195 -9.18 9.72 -19.10
N ARG A 196 -9.89 8.73 -18.56
CA ARG A 196 -10.04 8.53 -17.11
C ARG A 196 -9.17 7.36 -16.70
N LEU A 197 -8.12 7.63 -15.92
CA LEU A 197 -7.37 6.61 -15.23
C LEU A 197 -7.93 6.47 -13.81
N ALA A 198 -8.53 5.31 -13.51
CA ALA A 198 -8.91 4.96 -12.15
C ALA A 198 -7.73 4.24 -11.47
N LEU A 199 -7.33 4.74 -10.30
CA LEU A 199 -6.29 4.18 -9.45
C LEU A 199 -6.89 3.06 -8.61
N PHE A 200 -6.92 1.86 -9.16
CA PHE A 200 -7.29 0.68 -8.40
C PHE A 200 -6.06 0.04 -7.81
N ASN A 201 -6.18 -0.49 -6.60
CA ASN A 201 -5.21 -1.44 -6.06
C ASN A 201 -5.28 -2.83 -6.74
N GLU A 202 -5.85 -2.87 -7.96
CA GLU A 202 -5.84 -4.03 -8.86
C GLU A 202 -4.40 -4.51 -9.03
N GLY A 203 -4.10 -5.67 -8.44
CA GLY A 203 -2.78 -6.29 -8.53
C GLY A 203 -2.36 -7.05 -7.28
N LEU A 204 -2.90 -6.71 -6.10
CA LEU A 204 -2.74 -7.57 -4.93
C LEU A 204 -3.71 -8.76 -5.05
N PRO A 205 -3.25 -10.01 -4.85
CA PRO A 205 -4.16 -11.15 -4.73
C PRO A 205 -5.15 -10.89 -3.60
N VAL A 206 -6.43 -11.16 -3.86
CA VAL A 206 -7.48 -11.13 -2.85
C VAL A 206 -7.67 -12.56 -2.32
N GLU A 207 -7.48 -12.73 -1.02
CA GLU A 207 -7.65 -14.00 -0.33
C GLU A 207 -8.85 -13.93 0.63
N THR A 208 -9.51 -15.05 0.87
CA THR A 208 -10.67 -15.14 1.78
C THR A 208 -10.27 -15.54 3.19
N SER A 209 -8.98 -15.78 3.45
CA SER A 209 -8.48 -16.24 4.74
C SER A 209 -7.01 -15.95 4.97
N PHE A 210 -6.63 -15.92 6.24
CA PHE A 210 -5.25 -15.94 6.68
C PHE A 210 -5.12 -16.84 7.92
N PHE A 211 -4.01 -17.57 8.02
CA PHE A 211 -3.69 -18.43 9.17
C PHE A 211 -2.20 -18.40 9.49
N GLU A 212 -1.87 -18.20 10.76
CA GLU A 212 -0.53 -18.35 11.31
C GLU A 212 -0.58 -19.18 12.60
N ASP A 213 0.24 -20.22 12.66
CA ASP A 213 0.36 -21.15 13.80
C ASP A 213 1.65 -20.97 14.60
N PHE A 214 2.58 -20.14 14.12
CA PHE A 214 3.83 -19.79 14.76
C PHE A 214 4.77 -20.98 15.05
N ASN A 215 4.53 -22.16 14.48
CA ASN A 215 5.40 -23.33 14.63
C ASN A 215 6.68 -23.19 13.79
N ALA A 216 6.64 -22.41 12.72
CA ALA A 216 7.79 -22.10 11.87
C ALA A 216 8.25 -20.65 12.08
N PRO A 217 9.54 -20.32 11.85
CA PRO A 217 10.01 -18.94 11.94
C PRO A 217 9.14 -17.96 11.15
N VAL A 218 8.65 -16.92 11.82
CA VAL A 218 7.76 -15.92 11.21
C VAL A 218 8.50 -14.65 10.78
N ASP A 219 7.89 -13.89 9.87
CA ASP A 219 8.38 -12.56 9.50
C ASP A 219 8.13 -11.56 10.63
N MET A 220 9.21 -11.18 11.32
CA MET A 220 9.14 -10.23 12.43
C MET A 220 8.92 -8.79 11.97
N ASP A 221 9.13 -8.44 10.69
CA ASP A 221 8.73 -7.12 10.20
C ASP A 221 7.21 -7.01 10.06
N PHE A 222 6.53 -8.12 9.76
CA PHE A 222 5.07 -8.21 9.80
C PHE A 222 4.52 -8.31 11.23
N TRP A 223 5.09 -9.16 12.08
CA TRP A 223 4.56 -9.43 13.44
C TRP A 223 5.04 -8.47 14.53
N TRP A 224 6.04 -7.62 14.24
CA TRP A 224 6.48 -6.53 15.10
C TRP A 224 6.63 -5.20 14.33
N PRO A 225 5.53 -4.69 13.74
CA PRO A 225 5.56 -3.51 12.88
C PRO A 225 5.79 -2.24 13.69
N ASN A 226 5.19 -2.12 14.88
CA ASN A 226 5.36 -0.96 15.73
C ASN A 226 6.66 -1.03 16.56
N LYS A 227 7.69 -0.33 16.07
CA LYS A 227 9.01 -0.16 16.71
C LYS A 227 9.14 1.17 17.48
N LYS A 228 8.02 1.86 17.77
CA LYS A 228 8.00 3.10 18.59
C LYS A 228 8.63 2.84 19.95
N LYS A 229 9.41 3.79 20.46
CA LYS A 229 9.94 3.78 21.84
C LYS A 229 8.87 4.24 22.82
N ALA A 230 8.81 3.57 23.97
CA ALA A 230 7.97 4.02 25.07
C ALA A 230 8.51 5.34 25.65
N GLU A 231 7.62 6.24 26.04
CA GLU A 231 7.97 7.57 26.54
C GLU A 231 8.87 7.47 27.79
N GLY A 232 10.06 8.06 27.71
CA GLY A 232 11.04 8.03 28.81
C GLY A 232 11.73 6.69 29.03
N ALA A 233 11.56 5.70 28.13
CA ALA A 233 12.22 4.41 28.19
C ALA A 233 13.16 4.18 27.01
N ASP A 234 14.19 3.34 27.22
CA ASP A 234 15.07 2.86 26.16
C ASP A 234 14.49 1.67 25.38
N THR A 235 13.30 1.20 25.77
CA THR A 235 12.60 0.04 25.18
C THR A 235 11.48 0.47 24.24
N THR A 236 11.14 -0.39 23.30
CA THR A 236 9.98 -0.23 22.42
C THR A 236 8.67 -0.51 23.15
N VAL A 237 7.61 0.17 22.72
CA VAL A 237 6.24 0.01 23.24
C VAL A 237 5.80 -1.45 23.16
N PHE A 238 6.24 -2.17 22.13
CA PHE A 238 6.08 -3.61 22.03
C PHE A 238 7.43 -4.25 21.85
N ARG A 239 7.64 -5.35 22.53
CA ARG A 239 8.72 -6.30 22.26
C ARG A 239 8.06 -7.62 21.95
N VAL A 240 8.33 -8.14 20.77
CA VAL A 240 7.71 -9.36 20.26
C VAL A 240 8.83 -10.36 20.03
N TYR A 241 8.64 -11.56 20.55
CA TYR A 241 9.55 -12.68 20.39
C TYR A 241 8.77 -13.88 19.89
N GLN A 242 9.34 -14.64 18.97
CA GLN A 242 8.86 -15.98 18.70
C GLN A 242 9.64 -16.96 19.58
N GLU A 243 8.93 -17.66 20.46
CA GLU A 243 9.50 -18.69 21.33
C GLU A 243 8.42 -19.71 21.67
N ASP A 244 8.84 -20.95 21.94
CA ASP A 244 7.94 -22.07 22.27
C ASP A 244 6.75 -22.21 21.29
N ASP A 245 7.02 -22.08 19.99
CA ASP A 245 6.04 -22.19 18.90
C ASP A 245 4.85 -21.22 19.03
N ALA A 246 5.10 -20.04 19.62
CA ALA A 246 4.11 -18.97 19.79
C ALA A 246 4.78 -17.59 19.70
N LEU A 247 3.98 -16.52 19.62
CA LEU A 247 4.49 -15.18 19.83
C LEU A 247 4.29 -14.74 21.27
N HIS A 248 5.36 -14.32 21.92
CA HIS A 248 5.38 -13.70 23.23
C HIS A 248 5.53 -12.18 23.08
N ILE A 249 4.56 -11.44 23.61
CA ILE A 249 4.45 -10.00 23.50
C ILE A 249 4.54 -9.37 24.89
N LEU A 250 5.51 -8.46 25.01
CA LEU A 250 5.58 -7.49 26.08
C LEU A 250 5.12 -6.14 25.55
N MET A 251 3.92 -5.74 25.96
CA MET A 251 3.31 -4.47 25.62
C MET A 251 3.41 -3.50 26.79
N GLU A 252 3.90 -2.30 26.49
CA GLU A 252 4.02 -1.15 27.39
C GLU A 252 3.36 0.07 26.73
N GLN A 253 2.09 -0.08 26.32
CA GLN A 253 1.39 0.92 25.51
C GLN A 253 1.29 2.28 26.23
N ASP A 254 1.79 3.34 25.58
CA ASP A 254 1.74 4.70 26.16
C ASP A 254 0.38 5.36 25.90
N HIS A 255 -0.11 5.30 24.66
CA HIS A 255 -1.35 5.94 24.22
C HIS A 255 -2.23 4.99 23.41
N PHE A 256 -3.54 5.28 23.35
CA PHE A 256 -4.52 4.52 22.56
C PHE A 256 -4.08 4.32 21.10
N ALA A 257 -3.52 5.35 20.46
CA ALA A 257 -3.10 5.31 19.06
C ALA A 257 -1.86 4.43 18.80
N ASP A 258 -1.23 3.86 19.83
CA ASP A 258 0.03 3.13 19.70
C ASP A 258 -0.17 1.60 19.53
N GLY A 259 -1.34 1.07 19.17
CA GLY A 259 -1.53 -0.39 19.01
C GLY A 259 -0.62 -1.06 17.96
N GLN A 260 -0.68 -2.38 17.84
CA GLN A 260 -0.01 -3.13 16.77
C GLN A 260 -0.89 -3.16 15.53
N MET A 261 -0.42 -2.54 14.45
CA MET A 261 -1.09 -2.54 13.15
C MET A 261 -0.40 -3.53 12.21
N TYR A 262 -0.97 -4.72 12.05
CA TYR A 262 -0.50 -5.71 11.09
C TYR A 262 -1.01 -5.33 9.71
N THR A 263 -0.12 -5.10 8.74
CA THR A 263 -0.47 -4.65 7.38
C THR A 263 -0.03 -5.70 6.36
N PHE A 264 -0.98 -6.22 5.59
CA PHE A 264 -0.70 -7.09 4.45
C PHE A 264 -0.27 -6.24 3.27
N THR A 265 1.01 -6.29 2.91
CA THR A 265 1.58 -5.51 1.78
C THR A 265 1.53 -6.27 0.46
N ASP A 266 1.29 -7.58 0.52
CA ASP A 266 1.36 -8.51 -0.62
C ASP A 266 0.00 -9.08 -1.03
N LYS A 267 -1.07 -8.76 -0.29
CA LYS A 267 -2.43 -9.27 -0.53
C LYS A 267 -3.49 -8.37 0.11
N LEU A 268 -4.74 -8.64 -0.25
CA LEU A 268 -5.93 -8.14 0.43
C LEU A 268 -6.76 -9.30 0.95
N LEU A 269 -7.58 -9.04 1.96
CA LEU A 269 -8.53 -10.01 2.49
C LEU A 269 -9.97 -9.57 2.18
N ASP A 270 -10.72 -10.44 1.51
CA ASP A 270 -12.17 -10.33 1.40
C ASP A 270 -12.82 -11.18 2.50
N LEU A 271 -13.37 -10.51 3.50
CA LEU A 271 -14.04 -11.13 4.64
C LEU A 271 -15.56 -10.96 4.59
N SER A 272 -16.12 -10.58 3.43
CA SER A 272 -17.55 -10.27 3.30
C SER A 272 -18.45 -11.45 3.66
N ASP A 273 -18.05 -12.66 3.26
CA ASP A 273 -18.78 -13.89 3.57
C ASP A 273 -18.45 -14.45 4.98
N ASN A 274 -17.25 -14.18 5.49
CA ASN A 274 -16.76 -14.68 6.77
C ASN A 274 -16.07 -13.57 7.59
N PRO A 275 -16.82 -12.60 8.14
CA PRO A 275 -16.28 -11.42 8.83
C PRO A 275 -15.85 -11.77 10.25
N TYR A 276 -14.93 -12.72 10.38
CA TYR A 276 -14.54 -13.36 11.63
C TYR A 276 -13.02 -13.44 11.78
N ALA A 277 -12.57 -13.40 13.03
CA ALA A 277 -11.20 -13.76 13.39
C ALA A 277 -11.19 -14.60 14.68
N SER A 278 -10.15 -15.43 14.85
CA SER A 278 -9.90 -16.12 16.11
C SER A 278 -8.41 -16.16 16.41
N MET A 279 -8.07 -16.24 17.70
CA MET A 279 -6.70 -16.52 18.15
C MET A 279 -6.73 -17.21 19.50
N LYS A 280 -5.70 -17.99 19.81
CA LYS A 280 -5.38 -18.35 21.19
C LYS A 280 -4.57 -17.23 21.81
N ILE A 281 -4.83 -16.97 23.08
CA ILE A 281 -4.12 -15.98 23.87
C ILE A 281 -3.93 -16.50 25.30
N LYS A 282 -2.72 -16.32 25.84
CA LYS A 282 -2.38 -16.62 27.24
C LYS A 282 -1.84 -15.36 27.87
N VAL A 283 -2.51 -14.88 28.91
CA VAL A 283 -2.14 -13.64 29.58
C VAL A 283 -1.41 -13.97 30.88
N ASP A 284 -0.15 -13.57 30.98
CA ASP A 284 0.68 -13.84 32.14
C ASP A 284 0.49 -12.78 33.23
N SER A 285 0.46 -11.50 32.84
CA SER A 285 0.22 -10.38 33.76
C SER A 285 -0.14 -9.08 33.03
N GLY A 286 -0.66 -8.11 33.78
CA GLY A 286 -0.82 -6.73 33.30
C GLY A 286 -1.04 -5.72 34.42
N LEU A 287 -0.81 -4.45 34.10
CA LEU A 287 -0.82 -3.33 35.03
C LEU A 287 -1.40 -2.08 34.36
N PHE A 288 -2.13 -1.26 35.13
CA PHE A 288 -2.42 0.13 34.73
C PHE A 288 -1.16 0.98 34.88
N ARG A 289 -0.86 1.81 33.89
CA ARG A 289 0.23 2.79 34.01
C ARG A 289 -0.12 4.01 34.88
N ALA A 290 -1.39 4.40 34.96
CA ALA A 290 -1.73 5.78 35.32
C ALA A 290 -2.23 6.02 36.76
N TRP A 291 -2.64 5.02 37.56
CA TRP A 291 -3.25 5.34 38.87
C TRP A 291 -3.20 4.30 39.99
N ASP A 292 -2.85 3.04 39.72
CA ASP A 292 -2.19 2.17 40.69
C ASP A 292 -1.35 1.16 39.91
N LEU A 293 -0.17 0.80 40.41
CA LEU A 293 0.57 -0.36 39.88
C LEU A 293 -0.12 -1.67 40.34
N ALA A 294 -1.45 -1.67 40.45
CA ALA A 294 -2.19 -2.84 40.84
C ALA A 294 -2.31 -3.79 39.64
N PRO A 295 -2.20 -5.10 39.88
CA PRO A 295 -2.55 -6.11 38.89
C PRO A 295 -3.97 -5.87 38.38
N LEU A 296 -4.14 -5.93 37.06
CA LEU A 296 -5.46 -5.94 36.44
C LEU A 296 -6.15 -7.28 36.70
N ASP A 297 -7.41 -7.25 37.14
CA ASP A 297 -8.25 -8.46 37.20
C ASP A 297 -8.58 -8.99 35.79
N TYR A 298 -8.67 -8.07 34.82
CA TYR A 298 -8.93 -8.34 33.41
C TYR A 298 -8.16 -7.35 32.54
N ILE A 299 -7.57 -7.86 31.46
CA ILE A 299 -6.91 -7.07 30.43
C ILE A 299 -7.83 -7.02 29.20
N PRO A 300 -8.14 -5.83 28.67
CA PRO A 300 -8.90 -5.70 27.43
C PRO A 300 -8.04 -6.10 26.24
N PHE A 301 -8.58 -6.88 25.30
CA PHE A 301 -7.94 -7.10 24.00
C PHE A 301 -8.95 -6.79 22.90
N GLN A 302 -8.61 -5.83 22.04
CA GLN A 302 -9.43 -5.40 20.92
C GLN A 302 -8.74 -5.75 19.61
N LEU A 303 -9.52 -6.29 18.66
CA LEU A 303 -9.10 -6.50 17.28
C LEU A 303 -10.03 -5.73 16.36
N GLY A 304 -9.47 -4.97 15.42
CA GLY A 304 -10.23 -4.20 14.43
C GLY A 304 -9.63 -4.32 13.02
N PRO A 305 -10.41 -4.75 12.02
CA PRO A 305 -9.99 -4.71 10.62
C PRO A 305 -10.09 -3.29 10.05
N PHE A 306 -9.16 -2.97 9.15
CA PHE A 306 -9.14 -1.74 8.37
C PHE A 306 -9.10 -2.08 6.90
N SER A 307 -9.96 -1.41 6.12
CA SER A 307 -9.91 -1.48 4.66
C SER A 307 -8.64 -0.85 4.12
N ILE A 308 -8.36 -1.12 2.85
CA ILE A 308 -7.23 -0.53 2.13
C ILE A 308 -7.23 1.00 2.13
N ASP A 309 -8.41 1.63 2.25
CA ASP A 309 -8.57 3.08 2.36
C ASP A 309 -8.27 3.62 3.77
N GLY A 310 -7.82 2.77 4.69
CA GLY A 310 -7.53 3.14 6.06
C GLY A 310 -8.77 3.39 6.92
N VAL A 311 -9.95 3.00 6.46
CA VAL A 311 -11.19 3.08 7.24
C VAL A 311 -11.28 1.89 8.19
N ARG A 312 -11.56 2.15 9.47
CA ARG A 312 -11.82 1.09 10.45
C ARG A 312 -13.20 0.50 10.22
N GLU A 313 -13.26 -0.75 9.80
CA GLU A 313 -14.52 -1.40 9.42
C GLU A 313 -15.27 -1.95 10.63
N HIS A 314 -14.55 -2.37 11.67
CA HIS A 314 -15.13 -2.78 12.94
C HIS A 314 -14.11 -2.73 14.11
N ALA A 315 -14.59 -2.93 15.33
CA ALA A 315 -13.79 -3.24 16.51
C ALA A 315 -14.56 -4.17 17.46
N ILE A 316 -13.93 -5.24 17.94
CA ILE A 316 -14.49 -6.10 19.01
C ILE A 316 -13.45 -6.24 20.10
N GLN A 317 -13.89 -6.11 21.35
CA GLN A 317 -13.07 -6.20 22.55
C GLN A 317 -13.49 -7.38 23.43
N HIS A 318 -12.50 -8.08 23.97
CA HIS A 318 -12.65 -9.12 24.99
C HIS A 318 -11.92 -8.75 26.28
N GLN A 319 -12.40 -9.24 27.42
CA GLN A 319 -11.78 -9.02 28.72
C GLN A 319 -11.18 -10.34 29.22
N LEU A 320 -9.86 -10.38 29.41
CA LEU A 320 -9.14 -11.61 29.73
C LEU A 320 -8.40 -11.54 31.05
N LYS A 321 -8.65 -12.53 31.90
CA LYS A 321 -7.95 -12.67 33.18
C LYS A 321 -6.49 -13.08 32.97
N PRO A 322 -5.52 -12.44 33.66
CA PRO A 322 -4.11 -12.85 33.68
C PRO A 322 -3.91 -14.05 34.62
N ASP A 323 -4.30 -15.24 34.17
CA ASP A 323 -4.20 -16.50 34.92
C ASP A 323 -3.20 -17.50 34.31
N GLY A 324 -2.43 -17.06 33.30
CA GLY A 324 -1.45 -17.88 32.61
C GLY A 324 -2.05 -19.08 31.85
N GLN A 325 -3.38 -19.09 31.62
CA GLN A 325 -4.05 -20.13 30.85
C GLN A 325 -4.30 -19.68 29.42
N TRP A 326 -4.05 -20.57 28.47
CA TRP A 326 -4.44 -20.39 27.07
C TRP A 326 -5.97 -20.35 26.95
N LYS A 327 -6.47 -19.34 26.25
CA LYS A 327 -7.89 -19.13 25.94
C LYS A 327 -8.01 -18.86 24.46
N ARG A 328 -8.99 -19.45 23.79
CA ARG A 328 -9.34 -19.04 22.44
C ARG A 328 -10.35 -17.89 22.51
N ILE A 329 -10.07 -16.82 21.79
CA ILE A 329 -10.99 -15.69 21.61
C ILE A 329 -11.45 -15.62 20.17
N TYR A 330 -12.66 -15.09 19.98
CA TYR A 330 -13.34 -15.02 18.69
C TYR A 330 -13.92 -13.62 18.48
N PHE A 331 -13.65 -13.03 17.33
CA PHE A 331 -14.10 -11.70 16.96
C PHE A 331 -15.16 -11.81 15.87
N ASP A 332 -16.38 -11.36 16.20
CA ASP A 332 -17.53 -11.38 15.29
C ASP A 332 -17.80 -9.97 14.76
N TRP A 333 -17.48 -9.74 13.48
CA TRP A 333 -17.73 -8.46 12.81
C TRP A 333 -18.94 -8.52 11.88
N SER A 334 -19.75 -9.59 11.94
CA SER A 334 -20.94 -9.74 11.09
C SER A 334 -22.01 -8.68 11.35
N LYS A 335 -21.95 -8.02 12.51
CA LYS A 335 -22.83 -6.88 12.83
C LYS A 335 -22.15 -5.59 12.40
N PRO A 336 -22.75 -4.79 11.51
CA PRO A 336 -22.12 -3.58 11.02
C PRO A 336 -21.90 -2.53 12.13
N TYR A 337 -20.76 -1.87 12.08
CA TYR A 337 -20.43 -0.70 12.87
C TYR A 337 -20.95 0.57 12.17
N ALA A 338 -21.32 1.61 12.91
CA ALA A 338 -21.77 2.86 12.29
C ALA A 338 -20.60 3.52 11.55
N GLY A 339 -20.67 3.55 10.21
CA GLY A 339 -19.60 4.11 9.37
C GLY A 339 -18.51 3.10 8.97
N GLY A 340 -18.74 1.80 9.17
CA GLY A 340 -17.90 0.72 8.65
C GLY A 340 -18.73 -0.49 8.24
N GLY A 341 -18.07 -1.60 7.95
CA GLY A 341 -18.69 -2.88 7.60
C GLY A 341 -18.53 -3.26 6.13
N ASN A 342 -17.66 -2.58 5.39
CA ASN A 342 -17.19 -3.07 4.11
C ASN A 342 -15.97 -3.98 4.34
N PHE A 343 -16.13 -5.27 4.07
CA PHE A 343 -15.10 -6.27 4.31
C PHE A 343 -14.45 -6.81 3.02
N GLU A 344 -14.72 -6.20 1.86
CA GLU A 344 -14.23 -6.70 0.56
C GLU A 344 -12.70 -6.55 0.40
N PHE A 345 -12.10 -5.51 0.98
CA PHE A 345 -10.68 -5.17 0.80
C PHE A 345 -9.99 -4.81 2.10
N ILE A 346 -9.98 -5.74 3.06
CA ILE A 346 -9.26 -5.57 4.32
C ILE A 346 -7.75 -5.70 4.09
N GLN A 347 -6.99 -4.71 4.53
CA GLN A 347 -5.54 -4.69 4.41
C GLN A 347 -4.83 -4.75 5.76
N LYS A 348 -5.46 -4.20 6.82
CA LYS A 348 -4.79 -4.06 8.12
C LYS A 348 -5.63 -4.59 9.28
N PHE A 349 -4.97 -5.05 10.33
CA PHE A 349 -5.59 -5.39 11.61
C PHE A 349 -4.89 -4.67 12.74
N LEU A 350 -5.68 -3.94 13.52
CA LEU A 350 -5.22 -3.34 14.77
C LEU A 350 -5.50 -4.29 15.92
N LEU A 351 -4.44 -4.82 16.56
CA LEU A 351 -4.51 -5.48 17.86
C LEU A 351 -4.02 -4.52 18.94
N GLU A 352 -4.86 -4.29 19.93
CA GLU A 352 -4.58 -3.33 21.00
C GLU A 352 -5.15 -3.82 22.33
N SER A 353 -4.54 -3.40 23.44
CA SER A 353 -5.06 -3.62 24.78
C SER A 353 -5.20 -2.28 25.49
N VAL A 354 -6.41 -1.74 25.45
CA VAL A 354 -6.68 -0.36 25.87
C VAL A 354 -7.93 -0.27 26.74
N THR A 355 -7.83 0.48 27.84
CA THR A 355 -8.98 1.00 28.57
C THR A 355 -8.91 2.52 28.56
N TRP A 356 -9.71 3.17 27.70
CA TRP A 356 -9.69 4.63 27.58
C TRP A 356 -9.85 5.31 28.95
N PRO A 357 -9.06 6.36 29.27
CA PRO A 357 -8.07 7.03 28.42
C PRO A 357 -6.62 6.52 28.55
N SER A 358 -6.37 5.44 29.30
CA SER A 358 -5.03 4.99 29.64
C SER A 358 -4.55 3.81 28.79
N GLY A 359 -3.25 3.75 28.55
CA GLY A 359 -2.58 2.55 28.01
C GLY A 359 -2.32 1.53 29.11
N ASP A 360 -2.56 0.27 28.81
CA ASP A 360 -2.27 -0.86 29.70
C ASP A 360 -0.88 -1.43 29.36
N SER A 361 -0.21 -1.97 30.37
CA SER A 361 0.93 -2.87 30.14
C SER A 361 0.44 -4.31 30.26
N ALA A 362 0.80 -5.15 29.29
CA ALA A 362 0.39 -6.55 29.26
C ALA A 362 1.56 -7.43 28.82
N TYR A 363 1.64 -8.59 29.45
CA TYR A 363 2.57 -9.66 29.13
C TYR A 363 1.73 -10.85 28.71
N PHE A 364 1.76 -11.20 27.43
CA PHE A 364 0.86 -12.19 26.87
C PHE A 364 1.46 -12.91 25.67
N TRP A 365 0.84 -14.03 25.33
CA TRP A 365 1.22 -14.87 24.22
C TRP A 365 0.06 -14.98 23.25
N ILE A 366 0.35 -15.06 21.95
CA ILE A 366 -0.65 -15.39 20.92
C ILE A 366 -0.21 -16.63 20.14
N ASP A 367 -1.20 -17.39 19.70
CA ASP A 367 -1.05 -18.60 18.90
C ASP A 367 -2.31 -18.77 18.01
N ASP A 368 -2.23 -19.56 16.94
CA ASP A 368 -3.35 -19.90 16.05
C ASP A 368 -4.14 -18.68 15.54
N PHE A 369 -3.47 -17.64 15.03
CA PHE A 369 -4.16 -16.45 14.51
C PHE A 369 -4.84 -16.78 13.18
N ARG A 370 -6.16 -16.58 13.12
CA ARG A 370 -7.03 -16.94 11.98
C ARG A 370 -7.92 -15.77 11.61
N VAL A 371 -8.13 -15.56 10.33
CA VAL A 371 -9.10 -14.60 9.78
C VAL A 371 -9.85 -15.22 8.61
N GLY A 372 -11.12 -14.84 8.44
CA GLY A 372 -11.92 -15.24 7.29
C GLY A 372 -12.31 -16.71 7.31
N GLU A 373 -12.23 -17.37 6.15
CA GLU A 373 -12.48 -18.81 6.00
C GLU A 373 -11.51 -19.68 6.82
N GLY A 374 -10.40 -19.12 7.33
CA GLY A 374 -9.48 -19.81 8.24
C GLY A 374 -10.08 -20.06 9.64
N VAL A 375 -11.17 -19.35 9.98
CA VAL A 375 -11.89 -19.47 11.25
C VAL A 375 -12.89 -20.62 11.18
N ASN A 376 -12.70 -21.63 12.03
CA ASN A 376 -13.63 -22.76 12.09
C ASN A 376 -14.61 -22.54 13.23
N LEU A 377 -15.80 -22.02 12.91
CA LEU A 377 -16.84 -21.72 13.90
C LEU A 377 -17.20 -22.91 14.80
N ALA A 378 -17.16 -24.15 14.28
CA ALA A 378 -17.52 -25.34 15.06
C ALA A 378 -16.46 -25.71 16.11
N THR A 379 -15.17 -25.49 15.84
CA THR A 379 -14.10 -25.69 16.83
C THR A 379 -13.85 -24.44 17.67
N ASP A 380 -14.00 -23.26 17.07
CA ASP A 380 -13.59 -22.00 17.66
C ASP A 380 -14.67 -21.47 18.63
N LEU A 381 -15.96 -21.59 18.29
CA LEU A 381 -17.05 -21.20 19.21
C LEU A 381 -17.25 -22.20 20.35
N ASN A 382 -17.05 -23.50 20.10
CA ASN A 382 -17.24 -24.54 21.13
C ASN A 382 -16.06 -24.63 22.11
N SER A 383 -14.94 -23.99 21.81
CA SER A 383 -13.76 -23.96 22.69
C SER A 383 -13.87 -23.00 23.88
N ALA A 384 -14.97 -22.23 24.00
CA ALA A 384 -15.21 -21.34 25.13
C ALA A 384 -15.13 -22.04 26.51
N PHE A 385 -15.22 -23.38 26.59
CA PHE A 385 -15.00 -24.15 27.83
C PHE A 385 -14.38 -25.55 27.65
N ALA A 386 -13.75 -25.86 26.51
CA ALA A 386 -13.16 -27.18 26.27
C ALA A 386 -11.65 -27.09 26.04
N TYR A 387 -10.89 -27.28 27.12
CA TYR A 387 -9.44 -27.48 27.07
C TYR A 387 -9.12 -28.77 26.31
N VAL A 388 -8.47 -28.64 25.16
CA VAL A 388 -7.58 -29.67 24.64
C VAL A 388 -6.17 -29.12 24.82
N LYS A 389 -5.36 -29.80 25.64
CA LYS A 389 -3.94 -29.49 25.80
C LYS A 389 -3.30 -29.44 24.41
N PRO A 390 -2.62 -28.35 24.01
CA PRO A 390 -1.78 -28.38 22.81
C PRO A 390 -0.84 -29.58 22.93
N VAL A 391 -0.78 -30.40 21.88
CA VAL A 391 0.27 -31.40 21.80
C VAL A 391 1.55 -30.61 21.56
N ILE A 392 2.35 -30.47 22.62
CA ILE A 392 3.75 -30.08 22.48
C ILE A 392 4.43 -31.30 21.87
N ASP A 393 4.64 -31.29 20.56
CA ASP A 393 5.38 -32.33 19.86
C ASP A 393 6.87 -32.23 20.22
N GLY A 394 7.21 -32.65 21.44
CA GLY A 394 8.55 -32.48 21.98
C GLY A 394 8.76 -32.90 23.43
N GLU A 395 8.27 -34.08 23.85
CA GLU A 395 8.83 -34.72 25.05
C GLU A 395 10.01 -35.64 24.66
N PRO A 396 11.24 -35.37 25.12
CA PRO A 396 12.19 -36.42 25.38
C PRO A 396 11.78 -37.14 26.68
N ALA A 397 11.56 -38.44 26.56
CA ALA A 397 11.32 -39.30 27.69
C ALA A 397 12.44 -39.20 28.75
N GLY A 398 12.06 -38.85 29.98
CA GLY A 398 12.73 -39.30 31.20
C GLY A 398 13.63 -38.29 31.92
N ASP A 399 13.17 -37.79 33.06
CA ASP A 399 13.61 -38.24 34.40
C ASP A 399 12.94 -37.34 35.45
N ARG A 400 12.13 -37.95 36.32
CA ARG A 400 11.49 -37.27 37.45
C ARG A 400 12.52 -37.05 38.55
N ARG A 401 13.13 -35.87 38.61
CA ARG A 401 13.80 -35.39 39.83
C ARG A 401 13.47 -33.93 40.14
N GLY A 402 12.45 -33.80 41.00
CA GLY A 402 12.24 -32.80 42.05
C GLY A 402 12.69 -31.34 41.81
N PHE A 403 11.72 -30.46 41.54
CA PHE A 403 11.84 -29.05 41.88
C PHE A 403 11.18 -28.79 43.23
N GLY A 404 11.98 -28.40 44.22
CA GLY A 404 11.53 -27.85 45.50
C GLY A 404 11.05 -26.40 45.35
N PRO A 405 10.41 -25.83 46.38
CA PRO A 405 9.77 -24.52 46.31
C PRO A 405 10.79 -23.39 46.09
N GLN A 406 10.52 -22.53 45.11
CA GLN A 406 11.28 -21.30 44.88
C GLN A 406 10.90 -20.25 45.94
N CYS A 407 11.91 -19.71 46.62
CA CYS A 407 11.77 -18.60 47.57
C CYS A 407 12.20 -17.29 46.91
N TYR A 408 11.36 -16.27 46.93
CA TYR A 408 11.77 -14.90 46.61
C TYR A 408 12.37 -14.20 47.83
N ARG A 409 13.57 -13.62 47.67
CA ARG A 409 14.23 -12.78 48.68
C ARG A 409 13.79 -11.32 48.50
N ARG A 410 13.16 -10.74 49.53
CA ARG A 410 13.05 -9.28 49.65
C ARG A 410 14.37 -8.68 50.14
N ARG A 411 14.63 -7.42 49.76
CA ARG A 411 15.84 -6.63 50.08
C ARG A 411 16.10 -6.38 51.58
N ASP A 412 15.19 -6.79 52.47
CA ASP A 412 15.26 -6.59 53.93
C ASP A 412 15.60 -7.87 54.72
N GLY A 413 15.90 -8.98 54.05
CA GLY A 413 16.51 -10.16 54.67
C GLY A 413 15.56 -11.06 55.48
N ARG A 414 14.24 -10.91 55.37
CA ARG A 414 13.27 -11.83 56.00
C ARG A 414 12.44 -12.56 54.94
N GLY A 415 12.53 -13.89 54.92
CA GLY A 415 11.74 -14.76 54.04
C GLY A 415 10.45 -15.23 54.72
N LEU A 416 9.34 -15.17 54.00
CA LEU A 416 8.06 -15.77 54.35
C LEU A 416 7.74 -16.84 53.30
N CYS A 417 7.64 -18.10 53.73
CA CYS A 417 7.08 -19.17 52.91
C CYS A 417 5.60 -19.31 53.31
N SER A 418 4.66 -19.02 52.40
CA SER A 418 3.26 -19.35 52.62
C SER A 418 2.96 -20.72 52.03
N HIS A 419 2.51 -21.64 52.88
CA HIS A 419 1.79 -22.83 52.43
C HIS A 419 0.33 -22.45 52.19
N LEU A 420 -0.10 -22.54 50.94
CA LEU A 420 -1.37 -23.15 50.51
C LEU A 420 -1.26 -23.48 49.02
#